data_AF-A0A2R4MZW5-F1
#
_entry.id   AF-A0A2R4MZW5-F1
#
_cell.length_a   1.000
_cell.length_b   1.000
_cell.length_c   1.000
_cell.angle_alpha   90.00
_cell.angle_beta   90.00
_cell.angle_gamma   90.00
#
_symmetry.space_group_name_H-M   'P 1'
#
loop_
_entity.id
_entity.type
_entity.pdbx_description
1 polymer ?
#
loop_
_entity_poly.entity_id
_entity_poly.type
_entity_poly.pdbx_seq_one_letter_code
_entity_poly.pdbx_strand_id
1 'polypeptide(L)' 'MAPLDMVKKGQKVRIHSINNPVVRAQALRFGISEGEIVSVEEIIPAGPIILGRKKQEIAVGRQLAQKILVEIL' A
#
# COMPACT_ATOMS: atom_id res chain seq x y z
N MET A 1 13.18 5.00 0.45
CA MET A 1 12.14 4.15 -0.17
C MET A 1 12.15 2.80 0.51
N ALA A 2 10.98 2.21 0.76
CA ALA A 2 10.84 0.90 1.40
C ALA A 2 9.68 0.11 0.76
N PRO A 3 9.68 -1.23 0.82
CA PRO A 3 8.50 -2.03 0.52
C PRO A 3 7.34 -1.68 1.45
N LEU A 4 6.10 -1.75 0.95
CA LEU A 4 4.92 -1.44 1.74
C LEU A 4 4.78 -2.36 2.96
N ASP A 5 5.30 -3.58 2.95
CA ASP A 5 5.21 -4.49 4.11
C ASP A 5 6.17 -4.19 5.27
N MET A 6 7.03 -3.18 5.11
CA MET A 6 7.96 -2.71 6.14
C MET A 6 7.47 -1.43 6.84
N VAL A 7 6.32 -0.89 6.43
CA VAL A 7 5.74 0.31 7.05
C VAL A 7 5.15 -0.01 8.42
N LYS A 8 4.87 1.04 9.20
CA LYS A 8 4.26 0.93 10.53
C LYS A 8 2.85 1.51 10.51
N LYS A 9 1.98 0.95 11.35
CA LYS A 9 0.66 1.52 11.63
C LYS A 9 0.79 3.01 12.01
N GLY A 10 -0.13 3.82 11.50
CA GLY A 10 -0.20 5.26 11.73
C GLY A 10 0.67 6.09 10.78
N GLN A 11 1.54 5.48 9.96
CA GLN A 11 2.32 6.22 8.98
C GLN A 11 1.47 6.66 7.79
N LYS A 12 1.83 7.80 7.20
CA LYS A 12 1.39 8.16 5.85
C LYS A 12 2.49 7.79 4.88
N VAL A 13 2.09 7.24 3.74
CA VAL A 13 3.03 6.82 2.71
C VAL A 13 2.55 7.28 1.34
N ARG A 14 3.51 7.59 0.46
CA ARG A 14 3.27 7.81 -0.96
C ARG A 14 3.62 6.54 -1.73
N ILE A 15 2.71 6.07 -2.57
CA ILE A 15 2.97 4.98 -3.52
C ILE A 15 3.99 5.48 -4.53
N HIS A 16 5.19 4.93 -4.51
CA HIS A 16 6.26 5.34 -5.43
C HIS A 16 6.21 4.53 -6.72
N SER A 17 6.22 3.19 -6.63
CA SER A 17 6.12 2.34 -7.81
C SER A 17 5.46 1.00 -7.55
N ILE A 18 4.83 0.46 -8.60
CA ILE A 18 4.23 -0.87 -8.61
C ILE A 18 4.81 -1.66 -9.80
N ASN A 19 5.97 -2.28 -9.57
CA ASN A 19 6.81 -2.81 -10.65
C ASN A 19 6.25 -4.06 -11.35
N ASN A 20 5.27 -4.75 -10.75
CA ASN A 20 4.63 -5.91 -11.38
C ASN A 20 3.35 -5.47 -12.11
N PRO A 21 3.22 -5.72 -13.44
CA PRO A 21 2.11 -5.20 -14.24
C PRO A 21 0.74 -5.80 -13.87
N VAL A 22 0.69 -7.08 -13.48
CA VAL A 22 -0.55 -7.73 -13.02
C VAL A 22 -1.01 -7.10 -11.70
N VAL A 23 -0.07 -6.93 -10.79
CA VAL A 23 -0.24 -6.28 -9.48
C VAL A 23 -0.65 -4.81 -9.65
N ARG A 24 -0.06 -4.07 -10.59
CA ARG A 24 -0.42 -2.69 -10.93
C ARG A 24 -1.85 -2.60 -11.43
N ALA A 25 -2.27 -3.49 -12.32
CA ALA A 25 -3.65 -3.53 -12.81
C ALA A 25 -4.66 -3.83 -11.69
N GLN A 26 -4.31 -4.71 -10.74
CA GLN A 26 -5.13 -4.98 -9.56
C GLN A 26 -5.23 -3.75 -8.65
N ALA A 27 -4.10 -3.14 -8.30
CA ALA A 27 -4.02 -1.97 -7.43
C ALA A 27 -4.84 -0.78 -7.98
N LEU A 28 -4.76 -0.55 -9.30
CA LEU A 28 -5.50 0.52 -9.97
C LEU A 28 -7.03 0.39 -9.79
N ARG A 29 -7.57 -0.84 -9.84
CA ARG A 29 -9.02 -1.09 -9.62
C ARG A 29 -9.48 -0.72 -8.21
N PHE A 30 -8.56 -0.64 -7.27
CA PHE A 30 -8.83 -0.24 -5.90
C PHE A 30 -8.39 1.20 -5.58
N GLY A 31 -8.06 1.99 -6.61
CA GLY A 31 -7.67 3.39 -6.43
C GLY A 31 -6.27 3.57 -5.82
N ILE A 32 -5.42 2.54 -5.90
CA ILE A 32 -4.00 2.60 -5.54
C ILE A 32 -3.19 2.75 -6.84
N SER A 33 -2.54 3.90 -7.01
CA SER A 33 -1.66 4.17 -8.15
C SER A 33 -0.43 4.94 -7.68
N GLU A 34 0.59 4.99 -8.54
CA GLU A 34 1.80 5.78 -8.29
C GLU A 34 1.46 7.26 -8.04
N GLY A 35 2.18 7.88 -7.11
CA GLY A 35 1.95 9.24 -6.62
C GLY A 35 0.88 9.36 -5.53
N GLU A 36 0.08 8.33 -5.30
CA GLU A 36 -1.01 8.40 -4.31
C GLU A 36 -0.52 8.40 -2.87
N ILE A 37 -1.17 9.20 -2.03
CA ILE A 37 -0.89 9.26 -0.59
C ILE A 37 -1.99 8.52 0.15
N VAL A 38 -1.58 7.59 1.00
CA VAL A 38 -2.46 6.73 1.81
C VAL A 38 -1.96 6.68 3.25
N SER A 39 -2.87 6.47 4.20
CA SER A 39 -2.52 6.18 5.60
C SER A 39 -2.47 4.68 5.83
N VAL A 40 -1.59 4.22 6.72
CA VAL A 40 -1.53 2.84 7.18
C VAL A 40 -2.41 2.73 8.42
N GLU A 41 -3.64 2.25 8.26
CA GLU A 41 -4.62 2.19 9.34
C GLU A 41 -4.36 1.03 10.29
N GLU A 42 -3.97 -0.13 9.74
CA GLU A 42 -3.71 -1.34 10.51
C GLU A 42 -2.74 -2.28 9.78
N ILE A 43 -2.00 -3.09 10.54
CA ILE A 43 -1.16 -4.17 10.02
C ILE A 43 -1.57 -5.45 10.73
N ILE A 44 -2.30 -6.31 10.04
CA ILE A 44 -2.70 -7.61 10.58
C ILE A 44 -1.45 -8.52 10.64
N PRO A 45 -1.20 -9.24 11.75
CA PRO A 45 -0.12 -10.23 11.83
C PRO A 45 -0.20 -11.23 10.67
N ALA A 46 0.95 -11.50 10.01
CA ALA A 46 1.03 -12.26 8.76
C ALA A 46 0.30 -11.66 7.53
N GLY A 47 -0.32 -10.48 7.67
CA GLY A 47 -1.05 -9.74 6.63
C GLY A 47 -2.56 -9.96 6.67
N PRO A 48 -3.37 -9.10 6.01
CA PRO A 48 -3.01 -7.98 5.12
C PRO A 48 -2.65 -6.66 5.83
N ILE A 49 -2.20 -5.67 5.06
CA ILE A 49 -1.99 -4.28 5.50
C ILE A 49 -3.19 -3.46 5.07
N ILE A 50 -3.80 -2.71 5.99
CA ILE A 50 -4.96 -1.88 5.73
C ILE A 50 -4.51 -0.47 5.42
N LEU A 51 -4.84 0.01 4.22
CA LEU A 51 -4.57 1.38 3.79
C LEU A 51 -5.86 2.19 3.75
N GLY A 52 -5.81 3.41 4.26
CA GLY A 52 -6.91 4.36 4.29
C GLY A 52 -6.73 5.50 3.30
N ARG A 53 -7.81 5.88 2.60
CA ARG A 53 -7.88 7.08 1.77
C ARG A 53 -9.32 7.55 1.57
N LYS A 54 -9.60 8.84 1.81
CA LYS A 54 -10.91 9.49 1.56
C LYS A 54 -12.11 8.67 2.10
N LYS A 55 -12.04 8.23 3.36
CA LYS A 55 -13.05 7.40 4.05
C LYS A 55 -13.25 5.99 3.47
N GLN A 56 -12.36 5.54 2.59
CA GLN A 56 -12.32 4.17 2.10
C GLN A 56 -11.07 3.48 2.64
N GLU A 57 -11.20 2.17 2.85
CA GLU A 57 -10.10 1.30 3.27
C GLU A 57 -9.90 0.20 2.24
N ILE A 58 -8.64 -0.22 2.08
CA ILE A 58 -8.26 -1.36 1.28
C ILE A 58 -7.29 -2.25 2.06
N ALA A 59 -7.59 -3.55 2.07
CA ALA A 59 -6.67 -4.59 2.50
C ALA A 59 -5.72 -4.99 1.37
N VAL A 60 -4.43 -4.73 1.54
CA VAL A 60 -3.35 -5.15 0.65
C VAL A 60 -2.69 -6.40 1.22
N GLY A 61 -2.84 -7.53 0.51
CA GLY A 61 -2.20 -8.78 0.91
C GLY A 61 -0.68 -8.64 1.04
N ARG A 62 -0.06 -9.38 1.97
CA ARG A 62 1.37 -9.21 2.29
C ARG A 62 2.29 -9.41 1.08
N GLN A 63 2.02 -10.41 0.25
CA GLN A 63 2.77 -10.68 -0.98
C GLN A 63 2.66 -9.54 -2.01
N LEU A 64 1.51 -8.84 -2.01
CA LEU A 64 1.28 -7.69 -2.87
C LEU A 64 2.07 -6.48 -2.33
N ALA A 65 2.00 -6.25 -1.02
CA ALA A 65 2.72 -5.18 -0.34
C ALA A 65 4.25 -5.25 -0.53
N GLN A 66 4.83 -6.45 -0.53
CA GLN A 66 6.26 -6.65 -0.82
C GLN A 66 6.70 -6.16 -2.20
N LYS A 67 5.76 -6.03 -3.15
CA LYS A 67 6.01 -5.61 -4.54
C LYS A 67 5.64 -4.14 -4.81
N ILE A 68 5.18 -3.42 -3.78
CA ILE A 68 4.81 -2.01 -3.85
C ILE A 68 5.89 -1.23 -3.10
N LEU A 69 6.57 -0.32 -3.80
CA LEU A 69 7.53 0.58 -3.17
C LEU A 69 6.84 1.86 -2.73
N VAL A 70 7.17 2.31 -1.53
CA VAL A 70 6.62 3.52 -0.94
C VAL A 70 7.69 4.44 -0.38
N GLU A 71 7.32 5.71 -0.27
CA GLU A 71 8.03 6.74 0.46
C GLU A 71 7.23 7.06 1.73
N ILE A 72 7.88 6.99 2.89
CA ILE A 72 7.27 7.36 4.17
C ILE A 72 7.29 8.89 4.28
N LEU A 73 6.16 9.48 4.69
CA LEU A 73 5.97 10.92 4.86
C LEU A 73 6.04 11.34 6.33
#